data_AF-A0A962IL27-F1
#
_entry.id   AF-A0A962IL27-F1
#
_cell.length_a   1.000
_cell.length_b   1.000
_cell.length_c   1.000
_cell.angle_alpha   90.00
_cell.angle_beta   90.00
_cell.angle_gamma   90.00
#
_symmetry.space_group_name_H-M   'P 1'
#
loop_
_entity.id
_entity.type
_entity.pdbx_description
1 polymer ?
#
loop_
_entity_poly.entity_id
_entity_poly.type
_entity_poly.pdbx_seq_one_letter_code
_entity_poly.pdbx_strand_id
1 'polypeptide(L)'
;MSRSTQRWLLLAVVAAAIVAFFAFGGREYLRLETLREQVAGLQQLASERLWLVAAIFFGVYVLVTALSLPGAAVLTLAAGAIFGLWIGLLLASFASTIGATLAFLLSRFLFRDSVKSRFGQR
;
A
#
# COMPACT_ATOMS: atom_id res chain seq x y z
N MET A 1 -22.30 17.59 -0.87
CA MET A 1 -22.49 16.38 -0.04
C MET A 1 -22.28 16.76 1.42
N SER A 2 -23.14 16.31 2.34
CA SER A 2 -22.94 16.55 3.77
C SER A 2 -21.66 15.82 4.23
N ARG A 3 -20.96 16.39 5.23
CA ARG A 3 -19.69 15.83 5.74
C ARG A 3 -19.83 14.37 6.22
N SER A 4 -21.05 13.91 6.57
CA SER A 4 -21.32 12.52 6.94
C SER A 4 -21.33 11.57 5.74
N THR A 5 -21.95 11.95 4.62
CA THR A 5 -22.00 11.10 3.40
C THR A 5 -20.60 10.85 2.83
N GLN A 6 -19.71 11.85 2.85
CA GLN A 6 -18.34 11.69 2.36
C GLN A 6 -17.53 10.67 3.18
N ARG A 7 -17.75 10.60 4.50
CA ARG A 7 -17.07 9.61 5.36
C ARG A 7 -17.53 8.20 5.08
N TRP A 8 -18.83 7.99 4.97
CA TRP A 8 -19.38 6.68 4.64
C TRP A 8 -18.93 6.21 3.26
N LEU A 9 -18.84 7.12 2.28
CA LEU A 9 -18.30 6.81 0.97
C LEU A 9 -16.81 6.44 1.04
N LEU A 10 -15.98 7.19 1.79
CA LEU A 10 -14.57 6.85 2.01
C LEU A 10 -14.40 5.50 2.71
N LEU A 11 -15.19 5.21 3.75
CA LEU A 11 -15.18 3.90 4.41
C LEU A 11 -15.56 2.78 3.46
N ALA A 12 -16.61 2.97 2.66
CA ALA A 12 -17.04 1.98 1.68
C ALA A 12 -15.94 1.70 0.64
N VAL A 13 -15.27 2.74 0.14
CA VAL A 13 -14.16 2.60 -0.82
C VAL A 13 -12.97 1.86 -0.20
N VAL A 14 -12.55 2.24 1.01
CA VAL A 14 -11.45 1.57 1.72
C VAL A 14 -11.79 0.11 2.02
N ALA A 15 -13.00 -0.16 2.51
CA ALA A 15 -13.47 -1.52 2.77
C ALA A 15 -13.53 -2.35 1.48
N ALA A 16 -14.06 -1.79 0.40
CA ALA A 16 -14.10 -2.46 -0.90
C ALA A 16 -12.68 -2.77 -1.42
N ALA A 17 -11.73 -1.85 -1.27
CA ALA A 17 -10.34 -2.08 -1.65
C ALA A 17 -9.68 -3.21 -0.83
N ILE A 18 -9.92 -3.24 0.48
CA ILE A 18 -9.43 -4.31 1.36
C ILE A 18 -10.06 -5.65 0.99
N VAL A 19 -11.38 -5.69 0.77
CA VAL A 19 -12.10 -6.91 0.35
C VAL A 19 -11.58 -7.40 -1.00
N ALA A 20 -11.42 -6.51 -1.97
CA ALA A 20 -10.83 -6.84 -3.27
C ALA A 20 -9.43 -7.45 -3.09
N PHE A 21 -8.57 -6.85 -2.27
CA PHE A 21 -7.25 -7.38 -1.99
C PHE A 21 -7.28 -8.83 -1.46
N PHE A 22 -8.18 -9.15 -0.53
CA PHE A 22 -8.32 -10.52 -0.02
C PHE A 22 -9.00 -11.47 -1.01
N ALA A 23 -10.01 -11.01 -1.75
CA ALA A 23 -10.77 -11.80 -2.71
C ALA A 23 -9.93 -12.19 -3.93
N PHE A 24 -9.08 -11.29 -4.42
CA PHE A 24 -8.15 -11.55 -5.52
C PHE A 24 -6.86 -12.26 -5.08
N GLY A 25 -6.80 -12.78 -3.85
CA GLY A 25 -5.65 -13.58 -3.40
C GLY A 25 -4.38 -12.77 -3.10
N GLY A 26 -4.48 -11.46 -2.83
CA GLY A 26 -3.33 -10.58 -2.58
C GLY A 26 -2.37 -11.10 -1.49
N ARG A 27 -2.88 -11.85 -0.51
CA ARG A 27 -2.04 -12.52 0.50
C ARG A 27 -1.08 -13.55 -0.09
N GLU A 28 -1.53 -14.30 -1.08
CA GLU A 28 -0.77 -15.40 -1.68
C GLU A 28 0.31 -14.88 -2.62
N TYR A 29 0.02 -13.78 -3.33
CA TYR A 29 1.02 -13.05 -4.12
C TYR A 29 2.09 -12.36 -3.25
N LEU A 30 1.72 -11.91 -2.05
CA LEU A 30 2.66 -11.29 -1.10
C LEU A 30 3.32 -12.30 -0.15
N ARG A 31 3.28 -13.60 -0.46
CA ARG A 31 4.10 -14.61 0.23
C ARG A 31 5.52 -14.61 -0.31
N LEU A 32 6.48 -14.82 0.58
CA LEU A 32 7.90 -14.87 0.25
C LEU A 32 8.22 -16.00 -0.72
N GLU A 33 7.54 -17.14 -0.59
CA GLU A 33 7.70 -18.33 -1.43
C GLU A 33 7.32 -18.03 -2.88
N THR A 34 6.11 -17.50 -3.10
CA THR A 34 5.60 -17.10 -4.43
C THR A 34 6.47 -16.01 -5.04
N LEU A 35 6.92 -15.04 -4.24
CA LEU A 35 7.80 -13.99 -4.72
C LEU A 35 9.15 -14.54 -5.17
N ARG A 36 9.74 -15.48 -4.43
CA ARG A 36 11.01 -16.09 -4.82
C ARG A 36 10.94 -16.74 -6.20
N GLU A 37 9.83 -17.38 -6.53
CA GLU A 37 9.59 -18.00 -7.84
C GLU A 37 9.43 -16.95 -8.96
N GLN A 38 8.80 -15.81 -8.67
CA GLN A 38 8.54 -14.76 -9.66
C GLN A 38 9.64 -13.70 -9.78
N VAL A 39 10.53 -13.59 -8.79
CA VAL A 39 11.59 -12.57 -8.75
C VAL A 39 12.49 -12.61 -9.99
N ALA A 40 12.88 -13.80 -10.46
CA ALA A 40 13.71 -13.91 -11.66
C ALA A 40 13.02 -13.34 -12.91
N GLY A 41 11.72 -13.62 -13.09
CA GLY A 41 10.93 -13.06 -14.19
C GLY A 41 10.73 -11.55 -14.05
N LEU A 42 10.47 -11.06 -12.82
CA LEU A 42 10.33 -9.63 -12.54
C LEU A 42 11.64 -8.87 -12.73
N GLN A 43 12.79 -9.46 -12.40
CA GLN A 43 14.12 -8.91 -12.68
C GLN A 43 14.35 -8.78 -14.19
N GLN A 44 13.99 -9.79 -14.97
CA GLN A 44 14.09 -9.73 -16.43
C GLN A 44 13.19 -8.61 -17.00
N LEU A 45 11.92 -8.55 -16.58
CA LEU A 45 11.01 -7.47 -16.98
C LEU A 45 11.51 -6.08 -16.55
N ALA A 46 12.10 -5.96 -15.37
CA ALA A 46 12.71 -4.73 -14.88
C ALA A 46 13.95 -4.34 -15.69
N SER A 47 14.72 -5.30 -16.21
CA SER A 47 15.85 -5.03 -17.09
C SER A 47 15.42 -4.47 -18.46
N GLU A 48 14.26 -4.88 -18.96
CA GLU A 48 13.69 -4.39 -20.22
C GLU A 48 12.93 -3.07 -20.06
N ARG A 49 12.17 -2.91 -18.96
CA ARG A 49 11.25 -1.79 -18.73
C ARG A 49 11.27 -1.30 -17.29
N LEU A 50 12.45 -0.94 -16.80
CA LEU A 50 12.69 -0.52 -15.40
C LEU A 50 11.66 0.47 -14.87
N TRP A 51 11.42 1.58 -15.60
CA TRP A 51 10.54 2.65 -15.14
C TRP A 51 9.08 2.21 -14.99
N LEU A 52 8.59 1.37 -15.89
CA LEU A 52 7.22 0.87 -15.85
C LEU A 52 7.04 -0.08 -14.67
N VAL A 53 7.96 -1.04 -14.51
CA VAL A 53 7.91 -2.02 -13.42
C VAL A 53 8.06 -1.31 -12.07
N ALA A 54 8.99 -0.37 -11.96
CA ALA A 54 9.19 0.45 -10.77
C ALA A 54 7.94 1.29 -10.42
N ALA A 55 7.29 1.92 -11.40
CA ALA A 55 6.08 2.72 -11.16
C ALA A 55 4.90 1.88 -10.67
N ILE A 56 4.66 0.71 -11.29
CA ILE A 56 3.62 -0.22 -10.85
C ILE A 56 3.92 -0.74 -9.45
N PHE A 57 5.14 -1.21 -9.22
CA PHE A 57 5.58 -1.71 -7.92
C PHE A 57 5.43 -0.64 -6.82
N PHE A 58 5.86 0.59 -7.11
CA PHE A 58 5.73 1.72 -6.20
C PHE A 58 4.28 2.01 -5.85
N GLY A 59 3.39 2.04 -6.85
CA GLY A 59 1.96 2.24 -6.65
C GLY A 59 1.34 1.15 -5.76
N VAL A 60 1.66 -0.12 -6.05
CA VAL A 60 1.21 -1.25 -5.22
C VAL A 60 1.70 -1.12 -3.79
N TYR A 61 2.97 -0.78 -3.58
CA TYR A 61 3.54 -0.63 -2.24
C TYR A 61 2.92 0.55 -1.47
N VAL A 62 2.71 1.70 -2.11
CA VAL A 62 1.98 2.82 -1.51
C VAL A 62 0.58 2.39 -1.08
N LEU A 63 -0.16 1.66 -1.93
CA LEU A 63 -1.51 1.20 -1.62
C LEU A 63 -1.55 0.19 -0.48
N VAL A 64 -0.67 -0.81 -0.49
CA VAL A 64 -0.56 -1.80 0.59
C VAL A 64 -0.26 -1.12 1.92
N THR A 65 0.65 -0.14 1.92
CA THR A 65 1.01 0.61 3.13
C THR A 65 -0.12 1.55 3.57
N ALA A 66 -0.74 2.29 2.65
CA ALA A 66 -1.82 3.23 2.94
C ALA A 66 -3.06 2.56 3.50
N LEU A 67 -3.38 1.36 3.00
CA LEU A 67 -4.49 0.54 3.48
C LEU A 67 -4.11 -0.34 4.68
N SER A 68 -2.86 -0.27 5.15
CA SER A 68 -2.33 -1.07 6.25
C SER A 68 -2.54 -2.58 6.04
N LEU A 69 -2.34 -3.03 4.79
CA LEU A 69 -2.49 -4.43 4.40
C LEU A 69 -1.26 -5.26 4.77
N PRO A 70 -1.43 -6.57 5.06
CA PRO A 70 -0.30 -7.46 5.29
C PRO A 70 0.55 -7.61 4.02
N GLY A 71 1.87 -7.71 4.17
CA GLY A 71 2.80 -7.94 3.06
C GLY A 71 3.69 -6.74 2.69
N ALA A 72 3.55 -5.59 3.35
CA ALA A 72 4.44 -4.44 3.14
C ALA A 72 5.93 -4.78 3.35
N ALA A 73 6.26 -5.57 4.39
CA ALA A 73 7.63 -6.03 4.64
C ALA A 73 8.15 -6.94 3.51
N VAL A 74 7.28 -7.79 2.97
CA VAL A 74 7.64 -8.67 1.84
C VAL A 74 7.88 -7.83 0.58
N LEU A 75 7.08 -6.78 0.35
CA LEU A 75 7.36 -5.81 -0.71
C LEU A 75 8.70 -5.09 -0.49
N THR A 76 9.05 -4.67 0.73
CA THR A 76 10.38 -4.09 0.99
C THR A 76 11.52 -5.01 0.55
N LEU A 77 11.42 -6.31 0.86
CA LEU A 77 12.40 -7.30 0.44
C LEU A 77 12.39 -7.50 -1.09
N ALA A 78 11.20 -7.57 -1.69
CA ALA A 78 11.05 -7.66 -3.14
C ALA A 78 11.64 -6.46 -3.87
N ALA A 79 11.56 -5.25 -3.30
CA ALA A 79 12.16 -4.05 -3.88
C ALA A 79 13.67 -4.19 -4.01
N GLY A 80 14.33 -4.66 -2.95
CA GLY A 80 15.78 -4.92 -2.97
C GLY A 80 16.16 -6.08 -3.89
N ALA A 81 15.33 -7.13 -3.94
CA ALA A 81 15.57 -8.28 -4.80
C ALA A 81 15.40 -7.94 -6.30
N ILE A 82 14.36 -7.21 -6.68
CA ILE A 82 14.01 -6.94 -8.08
C ILE A 82 14.86 -5.80 -8.67
N PHE A 83 15.05 -4.72 -7.92
CA PHE A 83 15.68 -3.49 -8.41
C PHE A 83 17.11 -3.26 -7.90
N GLY A 84 17.62 -4.15 -7.04
CA GLY A 84 18.89 -3.97 -6.35
C GLY A 84 18.79 -2.99 -5.17
N LEU A 85 19.90 -2.82 -4.44
CA LEU A 85 19.92 -2.09 -3.17
C LEU A 85 19.50 -0.62 -3.32
N TRP A 86 20.12 0.13 -4.23
CA TRP A 86 19.92 1.59 -4.30
C TRP A 86 18.53 1.97 -4.80
N ILE A 87 18.08 1.37 -5.90
CA ILE A 87 16.76 1.65 -6.48
C ILE A 87 15.68 1.09 -5.57
N GLY A 88 15.86 -0.14 -5.07
CA GLY A 88 14.95 -0.76 -4.11
C GLY A 88 14.78 0.06 -2.83
N LEU A 89 15.89 0.57 -2.27
CA LEU A 89 15.88 1.44 -1.08
C LEU A 89 15.12 2.74 -1.36
N LEU A 90 15.40 3.39 -2.50
CA LEU A 90 14.71 4.63 -2.89
C LEU A 90 13.20 4.38 -3.01
N LEU A 91 12.79 3.37 -3.79
CA LEU A 91 11.39 3.03 -3.98
C LEU A 91 10.71 2.71 -2.65
N ALA A 92 11.33 1.87 -1.81
CA ALA A 92 10.75 1.45 -0.54
C ALA A 92 10.60 2.61 0.45
N SER A 93 11.61 3.49 0.55
CA SER A 93 11.59 4.62 1.48
C SER A 93 10.47 5.61 1.14
N PHE A 94 10.37 5.99 -0.14
CA PHE A 94 9.33 6.91 -0.59
C PHE A 94 7.94 6.26 -0.55
N ALA A 95 7.80 5.01 -0.97
CA ALA A 95 6.52 4.31 -0.95
C ALA A 95 5.99 4.16 0.48
N SER A 96 6.86 3.78 1.42
CA SER A 96 6.52 3.65 2.84
C SER A 96 6.09 4.99 3.44
N THR A 97 6.85 6.06 3.19
CA THR A 97 6.54 7.40 3.73
C THR A 97 5.22 7.94 3.18
N ILE A 98 4.99 7.83 1.87
CA ILE A 98 3.73 8.29 1.24
C ILE A 98 2.57 7.43 1.73
N GLY A 99 2.73 6.10 1.76
CA GLY A 99 1.71 5.19 2.24
C GLY A 99 1.32 5.47 3.70
N ALA A 100 2.29 5.63 4.59
CA ALA A 100 2.04 5.98 5.99
C ALA A 100 1.35 7.34 6.13
N THR A 101 1.75 8.33 5.31
CA THR A 101 1.09 9.64 5.29
C THR A 101 -0.37 9.54 4.84
N LEU A 102 -0.65 8.74 3.80
CA LEU A 102 -2.02 8.48 3.35
C LEU A 102 -2.85 7.73 4.40
N ALA A 103 -2.29 6.71 5.05
CA ALA A 103 -2.95 6.01 6.17
C ALA A 103 -3.31 6.98 7.30
N PHE A 104 -2.40 7.89 7.65
CA PHE A 104 -2.64 8.93 8.64
C PHE A 104 -3.75 9.89 8.20
N LEU A 105 -3.75 10.35 6.95
CA LEU A 105 -4.80 11.23 6.42
C LEU A 105 -6.16 10.54 6.40
N LEU A 106 -6.22 9.28 5.94
CA LEU A 106 -7.44 8.46 5.97
C LEU A 106 -7.96 8.36 7.40
N SER A 107 -7.12 7.99 8.36
CA SER A 107 -7.46 7.95 9.78
C SER A 107 -7.99 9.31 10.28
N ARG A 108 -7.30 10.41 9.94
CA ARG A 108 -7.72 11.77 10.32
C ARG A 108 -9.09 12.13 9.79
N PHE A 109 -9.45 11.77 8.56
CA PHE A 109 -10.76 12.10 7.99
C PHE A 109 -11.87 11.19 8.52
N LEU A 110 -11.57 9.91 8.73
CA LEU A 110 -12.51 8.90 9.23
C LEU A 110 -12.85 9.10 10.71
N PHE A 111 -11.83 9.31 11.56
CA PHE A 111 -12.00 9.37 13.01
C PHE A 111 -12.17 10.79 13.57
N ARG A 112 -12.17 11.83 12.73
CA ARG A 112 -12.28 13.25 13.16
C ARG A 112 -13.43 13.49 14.13
N ASP A 113 -14.62 12.99 13.80
CA ASP A 113 -15.83 13.27 14.58
C ASP A 113 -15.91 12.40 15.84
N SER A 114 -15.43 11.16 15.80
CA SER A 114 -15.32 10.31 16.99
C SER A 114 -14.33 10.89 18.01
N VAL A 115 -13.24 11.51 17.55
CA VAL A 115 -12.30 12.22 18.44
C VAL A 115 -12.94 13.51 18.97
N LYS A 116 -13.63 14.27 18.12
CA LYS A 116 -14.30 15.52 18.53
C LYS A 116 -15.43 15.27 19.53
N SER A 117 -16.22 14.20 19.38
CA SER A 117 -17.29 13.86 20.32
C SER A 117 -16.75 13.37 21.66
N ARG A 118 -15.63 12.64 21.67
CA ARG A 118 -15.06 12.04 22.87
C ARG A 118 -14.17 12.98 23.68
N PHE A 119 -13.52 13.95 23.02
CA PHE A 119 -12.54 14.85 23.67
C PHE A 119 -12.88 16.35 23.55
N GLY A 120 -13.91 16.74 22.79
CA GLY A 120 -14.28 18.15 22.59
C GLY A 120 -15.11 18.78 23.71
N GLN A 121 -15.39 18.06 24.80
CA GLN A 121 -16.12 18.58 25.98
C GLN A 121 -15.20 19.10 27.09
N ARG A 122 -13.94 19.42 26.79
CA ARG A 122 -13.04 20.11 27.73
C ARG A 122 -12.47 21.37 27.09
#